data_AF-A0A7C4J4U1-F1
#
_entry.id   AF-A0A7C4J4U1-F1
#
_cell.length_a   1.000
_cell.length_b   1.000
_cell.length_c   1.000
_cell.angle_alpha   90.00
_cell.angle_beta   90.00
_cell.angle_gamma   90.00
#
_symmetry.space_group_name_H-M   'P 1'
#
loop_
_entity.id
_entity.type
_entity.pdbx_description
1 polymer ?
#
loop_
_entity_poly.entity_id
_entity_poly.type
_entity_poly.pdbx_seq_one_letter_code
_entity_poly.pdbx_strand_id
1 'polypeptide(L)'
;MLIALFILLQISFSLHIYSLVLYVLRRENKYLKGFINTTISNVLLAGAITTLAIIHPVYVAKVNFKLLLWLMTGFIMLIMLFIKISIARAIYKRSKDPQHFHYNYFGKKVLHGTVVKFEEILIFFFTMPFFLFCGAYFIARLFNLLLYNQL
;
A
#
# COMPACT_ATOMS: atom_id res chain seq x y z
N MET A 1 -0.77 -6.30 22.49
CA MET A 1 -2.21 -6.25 22.12
C MET A 1 -2.54 -5.04 21.25
N LEU A 2 -2.45 -3.79 21.75
CA LEU A 2 -2.83 -2.60 20.98
C LEU A 2 -2.08 -2.45 19.63
N ILE A 3 -0.77 -2.72 19.59
CA ILE A 3 0.02 -2.70 18.34
C ILE A 3 -0.57 -3.66 17.30
N ALA A 4 -0.96 -4.88 17.71
CA ALA A 4 -1.56 -5.85 16.82
C ALA A 4 -2.92 -5.38 16.29
N LEU A 5 -3.74 -4.73 17.13
CA LEU A 5 -5.01 -4.15 16.71
C LEU A 5 -4.82 -3.00 15.71
N PHE A 6 -3.81 -2.15 15.90
CA PHE A 6 -3.46 -1.11 14.93
C PHE A 6 -2.97 -1.69 13.59
N ILE A 7 -2.16 -2.77 13.63
CA ILE A 7 -1.74 -3.46 12.40
C ILE A 7 -2.93 -4.08 11.69
N LEU A 8 -3.84 -4.73 12.43
CA LEU A 8 -5.06 -5.30 11.87
C LEU A 8 -5.95 -4.22 11.25
N LEU A 9 -6.12 -3.09 11.93
CA LEU A 9 -6.85 -1.93 11.41
C LEU A 9 -6.18 -1.39 10.14
N GLN A 10 -4.84 -1.29 10.10
CA GLN A 10 -4.10 -0.85 8.92
C GLN A 10 -4.31 -1.79 7.72
N ILE A 11 -4.30 -3.11 7.96
CA ILE A 11 -4.58 -4.12 6.91
C ILE A 11 -6.01 -3.95 6.40
N SER A 12 -6.99 -3.89 7.31
CA SER A 12 -8.41 -3.76 6.99
C SER A 12 -8.70 -2.44 6.24
N PHE A 13 -8.06 -1.35 6.63
CA PHE A 13 -8.13 -0.06 5.94
C PHE A 13 -7.48 -0.10 4.55
N SER A 14 -6.36 -0.81 4.39
CA SER A 14 -5.72 -0.99 3.07
C SER A 14 -6.62 -1.79 2.12
N LEU A 15 -7.28 -2.84 2.61
CA LEU A 15 -8.28 -3.62 1.86
C LEU A 15 -9.53 -2.79 1.52
N HIS A 16 -9.91 -1.89 2.40
CA HIS A 16 -11.01 -0.94 2.17
C HIS A 16 -10.69 0.00 1.00
N ILE A 17 -9.51 0.64 1.00
CA ILE A 17 -9.05 1.47 -0.12
C ILE A 17 -8.98 0.65 -1.40
N TYR A 18 -8.43 -0.56 -1.35
CA TYR A 18 -8.36 -1.44 -2.51
C TYR A 18 -9.74 -1.74 -3.11
N SER A 19 -10.72 -2.07 -2.26
CA SER A 19 -12.10 -2.34 -2.68
C SER A 19 -12.75 -1.10 -3.29
N LEU A 20 -12.52 0.08 -2.71
CA LEU A 20 -13.00 1.35 -3.24
C LEU A 20 -12.43 1.62 -4.63
N VAL A 21 -11.10 1.56 -4.78
CA VAL A 21 -10.42 1.85 -6.06
C VAL A 21 -10.91 0.90 -7.15
N LEU A 22 -11.01 -0.41 -6.87
CA LEU A 22 -11.48 -1.36 -7.87
C LEU A 22 -12.97 -1.24 -8.17
N TYR A 23 -13.79 -0.85 -7.19
CA TYR A 23 -15.20 -0.57 -7.44
C TYR A 23 -15.36 0.63 -8.38
N VAL A 24 -14.59 1.71 -8.16
CA VAL A 24 -14.63 2.89 -9.04
C VAL A 24 -14.20 2.54 -10.47
N LEU A 25 -13.15 1.72 -10.61
CA LEU A 25 -12.61 1.34 -11.92
C LEU A 25 -13.47 0.31 -12.67
N ARG A 26 -13.98 -0.72 -11.99
CA ARG A 26 -14.64 -1.87 -12.63
C ARG A 26 -16.15 -1.92 -12.43
N ARG A 27 -16.68 -1.21 -11.43
CA ARG A 27 -18.10 -1.15 -11.05
C ARG A 27 -18.75 -2.52 -10.78
N GLU A 28 -17.96 -3.51 -10.37
CA GLU A 28 -18.46 -4.85 -10.04
C GLU A 28 -19.00 -4.93 -8.60
N ASN A 29 -20.13 -5.61 -8.42
CA ASN A 29 -20.79 -5.77 -7.11
C ASN A 29 -19.91 -6.46 -6.05
N LYS A 30 -18.93 -7.27 -6.46
CA LYS A 30 -17.98 -7.90 -5.54
C LYS A 30 -17.19 -6.86 -4.73
N TYR A 31 -16.73 -5.80 -5.38
CA TYR A 31 -15.94 -4.75 -4.73
C TYR A 31 -16.81 -3.84 -3.85
N LEU A 32 -18.08 -3.63 -4.21
CA LEU A 32 -19.03 -2.94 -3.35
C LEU A 32 -19.29 -3.70 -2.05
N LYS A 33 -19.53 -5.02 -2.13
CA LYS A 33 -19.68 -5.88 -0.94
C LYS A 33 -18.42 -5.85 -0.07
N GLY A 34 -17.24 -5.94 -0.69
CA GLY A 34 -15.96 -5.82 0.02
C GLY A 34 -15.79 -4.46 0.72
N PHE A 35 -16.16 -3.37 0.06
CA PHE A 35 -16.14 -2.03 0.63
C PHE A 35 -17.06 -1.90 1.85
N ILE A 36 -18.29 -2.40 1.76
CA ILE A 36 -19.25 -2.36 2.88
C ILE A 36 -18.73 -3.20 4.06
N ASN A 37 -18.29 -4.43 3.80
CA ASN A 37 -17.76 -5.31 4.86
C ASN A 37 -16.57 -4.69 5.56
N THR A 38 -15.60 -4.17 4.80
CA THR A 38 -14.42 -3.50 5.37
C THR A 38 -14.77 -2.20 6.10
N THR A 39 -15.81 -1.47 5.69
CA THR A 39 -16.32 -0.30 6.43
C THR A 39 -16.80 -0.71 7.81
N ILE A 40 -17.66 -1.73 7.88
CA ILE A 40 -18.20 -2.25 9.14
C ILE A 40 -17.05 -2.74 10.02
N SER A 41 -16.14 -3.55 9.47
CA SER A 41 -14.97 -4.05 10.21
C SER A 41 -14.07 -2.93 10.72
N ASN A 42 -13.82 -1.89 9.93
CA ASN A 42 -12.98 -0.75 10.34
C ASN A 42 -13.64 0.07 11.44
N VAL A 43 -14.95 0.33 11.35
CA VAL A 43 -15.71 1.04 12.38
C VAL A 43 -15.70 0.25 13.69
N LEU A 44 -15.96 -1.07 13.64
CA LEU A 44 -15.93 -1.92 14.81
C LEU A 44 -14.54 -2.02 15.44
N LEU A 45 -13.48 -2.20 14.63
CA LEU A 45 -12.11 -2.25 15.12
C LEU A 45 -11.67 -0.91 15.71
N ALA A 46 -11.96 0.21 15.04
CA ALA A 46 -11.65 1.54 15.56
C ALA A 46 -12.42 1.82 16.87
N GLY A 47 -13.71 1.48 16.91
CA GLY A 47 -14.54 1.59 18.11
C GLY A 47 -13.99 0.75 19.28
N ALA A 48 -13.56 -0.48 19.01
CA ALA A 48 -12.94 -1.36 20.01
C ALA A 48 -11.60 -0.79 20.53
N ILE A 49 -10.74 -0.29 19.63
CA ILE A 49 -9.47 0.34 20.02
C ILE A 49 -9.73 1.58 20.88
N THR A 50 -10.65 2.45 20.47
CA THR A 50 -11.03 3.66 21.23
C THR A 50 -11.58 3.30 22.61
N THR A 51 -12.48 2.33 22.68
CA THR A 51 -13.07 1.87 23.95
C THR A 51 -11.99 1.31 24.88
N LEU A 52 -11.09 0.46 24.37
CA LEU A 52 -9.96 -0.06 25.15
C LEU A 52 -9.02 1.05 25.61
N ALA A 53 -8.79 2.06 24.79
CA ALA A 53 -7.94 3.20 25.14
C ALA A 53 -8.54 4.03 26.30
N ILE A 54 -9.87 4.20 26.32
CA ILE A 54 -10.58 4.94 27.37
C ILE A 54 -10.67 4.13 28.66
N ILE A 55 -11.05 2.85 28.59
CA ILE A 55 -11.24 2.01 29.79
C ILE A 55 -9.89 1.65 30.44
N HIS A 56 -8.86 1.44 29.63
CA HIS A 56 -7.54 1.02 30.11
C HIS A 56 -6.42 1.92 29.57
N PRO A 57 -6.33 3.18 30.03
CA PRO A 57 -5.33 4.14 29.56
C PRO A 57 -3.90 3.67 29.85
N VAL A 58 -3.70 2.83 30.87
CA VAL A 58 -2.41 2.20 31.18
C VAL A 58 -1.86 1.40 29.99
N TYR A 59 -2.72 0.77 29.19
CA TYR A 59 -2.25 0.06 27.99
C TYR A 59 -1.77 1.00 26.90
N VAL A 60 -2.39 2.18 26.77
CA VAL A 60 -1.97 3.21 25.80
C VAL A 60 -0.61 3.78 26.19
N ALA A 61 -0.42 4.11 27.47
CA ALA A 61 0.84 4.65 27.99
C ALA A 61 2.03 3.68 27.81
N LYS A 62 1.77 2.37 27.80
CA LYS A 62 2.77 1.32 27.60
C LYS A 62 3.07 1.03 26.12
N VAL A 63 2.33 1.61 25.17
CA VAL A 63 2.60 1.39 23.74
C VAL A 63 3.92 2.03 23.37
N ASN A 64 4.84 1.24 22.85
CA ASN A 64 6.04 1.77 22.20
C ASN A 64 5.63 2.43 20.87
N PHE A 65 5.41 3.74 20.91
CA PHE A 65 4.96 4.52 19.76
C PHE A 65 5.99 4.52 18.62
N LYS A 66 7.29 4.52 18.94
CA LYS A 66 8.36 4.42 17.94
C LYS A 66 8.24 3.11 17.16
N LEU A 67 8.04 2.00 17.85
CA LEU A 67 7.84 0.69 17.24
C LEU A 67 6.56 0.64 16.40
N LEU A 68 5.45 1.16 16.93
CA LEU A 68 4.19 1.20 16.20
C LEU A 68 4.32 1.97 14.88
N LEU A 69 4.85 3.20 14.92
CA LEU A 69 5.04 4.01 13.72
C LEU A 69 5.99 3.35 12.73
N TRP A 70 7.08 2.76 13.21
CA TRP A 70 8.02 2.05 12.35
C TRP A 70 7.36 0.87 11.63
N LEU A 71 6.57 0.06 12.34
CA LEU A 71 5.83 -1.04 11.72
C LEU A 71 4.78 -0.55 10.73
N MET A 72 4.00 0.50 11.07
CA MET A 72 2.96 1.04 10.17
C MET A 72 3.55 1.64 8.89
N THR A 73 4.62 2.42 9.01
CA THR A 73 5.31 3.02 7.85
C THR A 73 6.00 1.94 7.00
N GLY A 74 6.60 0.93 7.61
CA GLY A 74 7.14 -0.23 6.90
C GLY A 74 6.05 -0.97 6.12
N PHE A 75 4.91 -1.22 6.75
CA PHE A 75 3.77 -1.85 6.07
C PHE A 75 3.26 -1.04 4.87
N ILE A 76 3.08 0.28 5.03
CA ILE A 76 2.70 1.17 3.93
C ILE A 76 3.75 1.11 2.81
N MET A 77 5.04 1.19 3.15
CA MET A 77 6.11 1.12 2.15
C MET A 77 6.08 -0.20 1.38
N LEU A 78 5.89 -1.34 2.04
CA LEU A 78 5.79 -2.65 1.40
C LEU A 78 4.60 -2.73 0.43
N ILE A 79 3.43 -2.20 0.81
CA ILE A 79 2.28 -2.12 -0.11
C ILE A 79 2.62 -1.27 -1.33
N MET A 80 3.20 -0.08 -1.12
CA MET A 80 3.53 0.81 -2.23
C MET A 80 4.61 0.23 -3.14
N LEU A 81 5.58 -0.50 -2.60
CA LEU A 81 6.58 -1.24 -3.36
C LEU A 81 5.93 -2.34 -4.19
N PHE A 82 5.03 -3.12 -3.58
CA PHE A 82 4.30 -4.18 -4.27
C PHE A 82 3.48 -3.65 -5.45
N ILE A 83 2.81 -2.51 -5.29
CA ILE A 83 2.07 -1.83 -6.37
C ILE A 83 3.03 -1.48 -7.53
N LYS A 84 4.18 -0.87 -7.22
CA LYS A 84 5.18 -0.48 -8.23
C LYS A 84 5.76 -1.67 -8.97
N ILE A 85 6.11 -2.74 -8.24
CA ILE A 85 6.59 -4.00 -8.84
C ILE A 85 5.51 -4.61 -9.75
N SER A 86 4.24 -4.59 -9.33
CA SER A 86 3.13 -5.11 -10.11
C SER A 86 2.93 -4.36 -11.42
N ILE A 87 2.98 -3.02 -11.37
CA ILE A 87 2.93 -2.15 -12.56
C ILE A 87 4.12 -2.42 -13.48
N ALA A 88 5.35 -2.47 -12.94
CA ALA A 88 6.55 -2.73 -13.72
C ALA A 88 6.51 -4.10 -14.42
N ARG A 89 6.04 -5.15 -13.72
CA ARG A 89 5.85 -6.49 -14.30
C ARG A 89 4.81 -6.48 -15.43
N ALA A 90 3.71 -5.75 -15.26
CA ALA A 90 2.66 -5.63 -16.28
C ALA A 90 3.17 -4.91 -17.55
N ILE A 91 3.90 -3.81 -17.37
CA ILE A 91 4.57 -3.07 -18.45
C ILE A 91 5.60 -3.95 -19.16
N TYR A 92 6.44 -4.66 -18.40
CA TYR A 92 7.45 -5.56 -18.98
C TYR A 92 6.83 -6.71 -19.78
N LYS A 93 5.70 -7.26 -19.32
CA LYS A 93 4.97 -8.28 -20.08
C LYS A 93 4.43 -7.72 -21.39
N ARG A 94 3.80 -6.54 -21.37
CA ARG A 94 3.24 -5.91 -22.59
C ARG A 94 4.33 -5.42 -23.54
N SER A 95 5.49 -4.99 -23.05
CA SER A 95 6.58 -4.56 -23.92
C SER A 95 7.13 -5.70 -24.79
N LYS A 96 6.91 -6.97 -24.41
CA LYS A 96 7.27 -8.16 -25.20
C LYS A 96 6.18 -8.62 -26.17
N ASP A 97 4.99 -8.06 -26.09
CA ASP A 97 3.86 -8.44 -26.94
C ASP A 97 3.99 -7.75 -28.32
N PRO A 98 3.98 -8.50 -29.44
CA PRO A 98 4.07 -7.95 -30.80
C PRO A 98 3.01 -6.89 -31.12
N GLN A 99 1.87 -6.87 -30.41
CA GLN A 99 0.84 -5.84 -30.59
C GLN A 99 1.27 -4.46 -30.06
N HIS A 100 2.29 -4.39 -29.22
CA HIS A 100 2.69 -3.18 -28.50
C HIS A 100 4.08 -2.68 -28.91
N PHE A 101 4.68 -3.25 -29.95
CA PHE A 101 5.91 -2.72 -30.53
C PHE A 101 5.99 -3.05 -32.02
N HIS A 102 6.84 -2.31 -32.73
CA HIS A 102 7.30 -2.66 -34.07
C HIS A 102 8.82 -2.54 -34.13
N TYR A 103 9.43 -3.09 -35.18
CA TYR A 103 10.83 -2.85 -35.50
C TYR A 103 10.91 -1.72 -36.53
N ASN A 104 11.82 -0.77 -36.31
CA ASN A 104 12.10 0.26 -37.31
C ASN A 104 12.97 -0.31 -38.46
N TYR A 105 13.28 0.55 -39.44
CA TYR A 105 14.12 0.18 -40.58
C TYR A 105 15.48 -0.43 -40.19
N PHE A 106 16.05 -0.01 -39.05
CA PHE A 106 17.33 -0.52 -38.53
C PHE A 106 17.20 -1.78 -37.66
N GLY A 107 16.02 -2.41 -37.61
CA GLY A 107 15.76 -3.55 -36.73
C GLY A 107 15.71 -3.19 -35.24
N LYS A 108 15.63 -1.90 -34.87
CA LYS A 108 15.50 -1.47 -33.48
C LYS A 108 14.04 -1.53 -33.05
N LYS A 109 13.79 -2.14 -31.90
CA LYS A 109 12.47 -2.22 -31.28
C LYS A 109 11.98 -0.85 -30.82
N VAL A 110 10.81 -0.44 -31.29
CA VAL A 110 10.11 0.80 -30.93
C VAL A 110 8.79 0.44 -30.24
N LEU A 111 8.65 0.86 -28.99
CA LEU A 111 7.46 0.60 -28.18
C LEU A 111 6.34 1.59 -28.51
N HIS A 112 5.11 1.10 -28.58
CA HIS A 112 3.92 1.94 -28.68
C HIS A 112 3.51 2.50 -27.31
N GLY A 113 2.80 3.64 -27.30
CA GLY A 113 2.24 4.22 -26.08
C GLY A 113 1.25 3.30 -25.36
N THR A 114 0.69 2.30 -26.04
CA THR A 114 -0.20 1.27 -25.48
C THR A 114 0.50 0.35 -24.46
N VAL A 115 1.83 0.34 -24.41
CA VAL A 115 2.60 -0.45 -23.43
C VAL A 115 2.29 -0.04 -21.99
N VAL A 116 1.99 1.24 -21.76
CA VAL A 116 1.71 1.80 -20.43
C VAL A 116 0.30 2.35 -20.40
N LYS A 117 -0.53 1.86 -19.46
CA LYS A 117 -1.89 2.37 -19.31
C LYS A 117 -1.91 3.64 -18.47
N PHE A 118 -2.80 4.57 -18.80
CA PHE A 118 -2.94 5.82 -18.05
C PHE A 118 -3.25 5.59 -16.56
N GLU A 119 -4.10 4.61 -16.24
CA GLU A 119 -4.40 4.22 -14.85
C GLU A 119 -3.15 3.79 -14.07
N GLU A 120 -2.22 3.08 -14.73
CA GLU A 120 -0.96 2.64 -14.10
C GLU A 120 -0.06 3.83 -13.81
N ILE A 121 -0.03 4.83 -14.71
CA ILE A 121 0.71 6.09 -14.51
C ILE A 121 0.14 6.83 -13.30
N LEU A 122 -1.18 7.02 -13.26
CA LEU A 122 -1.86 7.70 -12.14
C LEU A 122 -1.59 7.02 -10.80
N ILE A 123 -1.75 5.70 -10.73
CA ILE A 123 -1.50 4.93 -9.51
C ILE A 123 -0.02 5.01 -9.10
N PHE A 124 0.91 4.93 -10.06
CA PHE A 124 2.33 4.98 -9.79
C PHE A 124 2.74 6.33 -9.16
N PHE A 125 2.32 7.44 -9.76
CA PHE A 125 2.63 8.78 -9.26
C PHE A 125 1.88 9.11 -7.96
N PHE A 126 0.60 8.74 -7.84
CA PHE A 126 -0.16 8.97 -6.61
C PHE A 126 0.44 8.23 -5.41
N THR A 127 0.94 7.02 -5.62
CA THR A 127 1.59 6.23 -4.55
C THR A 127 3.06 6.58 -4.31
N MET A 128 3.64 7.51 -5.09
CA MET A 128 5.06 7.85 -4.99
C MET A 128 5.40 8.66 -3.73
N PRO A 129 4.68 9.73 -3.35
CA PRO A 129 4.96 10.47 -2.12
C PRO A 129 4.93 9.57 -0.88
N PHE A 130 3.89 8.73 -0.75
CA PHE A 130 3.76 7.80 0.37
C PHE A 130 4.88 6.77 0.42
N PHE A 131 5.28 6.23 -0.74
CA PHE A 131 6.41 5.30 -0.82
C PHE A 131 7.71 5.95 -0.33
N LEU A 132 7.99 7.18 -0.78
CA LEU A 132 9.20 7.91 -0.42
C LEU A 132 9.21 8.31 1.06
N PHE A 133 8.13 8.90 1.57
CA PHE A 133 8.07 9.32 2.97
C PHE A 133 8.11 8.14 3.94
N CYS A 134 7.23 7.15 3.75
CA CYS A 134 7.20 5.99 4.63
C CYS A 134 8.46 5.13 4.48
N GLY A 135 8.98 5.00 3.24
CA GLY A 135 10.20 4.25 2.98
C GLY A 135 11.45 4.90 3.56
N ALA A 136 11.62 6.20 3.38
CA ALA A 136 12.75 6.93 3.98
C ALA A 136 12.75 6.78 5.50
N TYR A 137 11.59 6.99 6.15
CA TYR A 137 11.47 6.81 7.60
C TYR A 137 11.76 5.37 8.03
N PHE A 138 11.14 4.37 7.38
CA PHE A 138 11.32 2.96 7.74
C PHE A 138 12.79 2.52 7.60
N ILE A 139 13.42 2.86 6.46
CA ILE A 139 14.80 2.49 6.17
C ILE A 139 15.78 3.21 7.10
N ALA A 140 15.60 4.50 7.36
CA ALA A 140 16.45 5.24 8.28
C ALA A 140 16.43 4.63 9.69
N ARG A 141 15.25 4.27 10.19
CA ARG A 141 15.10 3.62 11.50
C ARG A 141 15.61 2.18 11.50
N LEU A 142 15.47 1.45 10.39
CA LEU A 142 16.07 0.13 10.23
C LEU A 142 17.61 0.21 10.30
N PHE A 143 18.23 1.17 9.62
CA PHE A 143 19.68 1.38 9.72
C PHE A 143 20.10 1.72 11.15
N ASN A 144 19.37 2.61 11.83
CA ASN A 144 19.66 2.93 13.23
C ASN A 144 19.53 1.69 14.15
N LEU A 145 18.54 0.83 13.90
CA LEU A 145 18.39 -0.41 14.64
C LEU A 145 19.57 -1.36 14.39
N LEU A 146 20.02 -1.49 13.14
CA LEU A 146 21.13 -2.39 12.79
C LEU A 146 22.48 -1.90 13.30
N LEU A 147 22.74 -0.59 13.26
CA LEU A 147 24.04 -0.01 13.62
C LEU A 147 24.15 0.35 15.10
N TYR A 148 23.07 0.80 15.71
CA TYR A 148 23.07 1.37 17.07
C TYR A 148 22.13 0.64 18.03
N ASN A 149 21.42 -0.41 17.56
CA ASN A 149 20.41 -1.12 18.34
C ASN A 149 19.32 -0.20 18.92
N GLN A 150 19.03 0.90 18.21
CA GLN A 150 18.06 1.91 18.60
C GLN A 150 17.02 2.10 17.51
N LEU A 151 15.76 1.96 17.90
CA LEU A 151 14.65 2.18 16.99
C LEU A 151 14.36 3.65 16.79
#